data_AF-A0A542THR5-F1
#
_entry.id   AF-A0A542THR5-F1
#
_cell.length_a   1.000
_cell.length_b   1.000
_cell.length_c   1.000
_cell.angle_alpha   90.00
_cell.angle_beta   90.00
_cell.angle_gamma   90.00
#
_symmetry.space_group_name_H-M   'P 1'
#
loop_
_entity.id
_entity.type
_entity.pdbx_description
1 polymer ?
#
loop_
_entity_poly.entity_id
_entity_poly.type
_entity_poly.pdbx_seq_one_letter_code
_entity_poly.pdbx_strand_id
1 'polypeptide(L)'
;MAKLQSLDPMTPMFAQFKEKSGPIVLANTFFVPKERTEAFLPLFRRQAEYMKAQPGFVSLRMHKGTAGSQLMMNVAVWESTQALATAFGSPEFQRMAAEFPDDIVSYPHIFEPVDV
;
A
#
# COMPACT_ATOMS: atom_id res chain seq x y z
N MET A 1 -2.84 -12.59 7.13
CA MET A 1 -2.93 -11.15 6.85
C MET A 1 -1.69 -10.49 7.40
N ALA A 2 -1.03 -9.64 6.61
CA ALA A 2 0.10 -8.84 7.09
C ALA A 2 -0.30 -7.96 8.29
N LYS A 3 0.65 -7.73 9.19
CA LYS A 3 0.45 -6.81 10.31
C LYS A 3 0.45 -5.37 9.78
N LEU A 4 -0.63 -4.64 9.99
CA LEU A 4 -0.70 -3.22 9.66
C LEU A 4 -0.23 -2.39 10.85
N GLN A 5 0.75 -1.53 10.63
CA GLN A 5 1.22 -0.52 11.58
C GLN A 5 1.14 0.85 10.94
N SER A 6 0.63 1.84 11.67
CA SER A 6 0.60 3.20 11.15
C SER A 6 2.01 3.77 11.02
N LEU A 7 2.32 4.39 9.89
CA LEU A 7 3.56 5.16 9.74
C LEU A 7 3.55 6.40 10.63
N ASP A 8 2.40 7.07 10.73
CA ASP A 8 2.09 8.10 11.71
C ASP A 8 1.01 7.57 12.67
N PRO A 9 1.34 7.29 13.94
CA PRO A 9 0.38 6.82 14.93
C PRO A 9 -0.78 7.80 15.21
N MET A 10 -0.57 9.11 15.03
CA MET A 10 -1.59 10.13 15.28
C MET A 10 -2.59 10.25 14.12
N THR A 11 -2.20 9.84 12.92
CA THR A 11 -3.03 9.91 11.72
C THR A 11 -2.93 8.59 10.94
N PRO A 12 -3.61 7.51 11.38
CA PRO A 12 -3.59 6.22 10.71
C PRO A 12 -4.28 6.27 9.34
N MET A 13 -3.87 5.41 8.39
CA MET A 13 -4.39 5.39 7.01
C MET A 13 -5.93 5.36 6.94
N PHE A 14 -6.60 4.55 7.75
CA PHE A 14 -8.06 4.46 7.72
C PHE A 14 -8.76 5.73 8.19
N ALA A 15 -8.11 6.56 9.02
CA ALA A 15 -8.63 7.88 9.35
C ALA A 15 -8.49 8.85 8.16
N GLN A 16 -7.39 8.74 7.41
CA GLN A 16 -7.12 9.57 6.22
C GLN A 16 -8.12 9.31 5.09
N PHE A 17 -8.71 8.12 4.97
CA PHE A 17 -9.78 7.83 4.01
C PHE A 17 -11.05 8.68 4.19
N LYS A 18 -11.23 9.33 5.34
CA LYS A 18 -12.35 10.24 5.58
C LYS A 18 -12.13 11.61 4.95
N GLU A 19 -10.88 11.97 4.72
CA GLU A 19 -10.53 13.20 4.00
C GLU A 19 -10.89 13.06 2.53
N LYS A 20 -11.24 14.17 1.90
CA LYS A 20 -11.52 14.26 0.46
C LYS A 20 -10.41 15.07 -0.19
N SER A 21 -9.31 14.41 -0.53
CA SER A 21 -8.12 15.02 -1.15
C SER A 21 -7.76 14.32 -2.45
N GLY A 22 -6.99 15.01 -3.31
CA GLY A 22 -6.62 14.52 -4.64
C GLY A 22 -5.88 15.58 -5.46
N PRO A 23 -4.86 15.21 -6.26
CA PRO A 23 -4.27 13.87 -6.38
C PRO A 23 -3.51 13.46 -5.11
N ILE A 24 -3.47 12.15 -4.82
CA ILE A 24 -2.78 11.62 -3.63
C ILE A 24 -1.74 10.56 -4.00
N VAL A 25 -0.82 10.34 -3.06
CA VAL A 25 0.18 9.28 -3.09
C VAL A 25 -0.02 8.37 -1.89
N LEU A 26 -0.35 7.11 -2.13
CA LEU A 26 -0.18 6.05 -1.15
C LEU A 26 1.27 5.60 -1.18
N ALA A 27 2.04 5.92 -0.14
CA ALA A 27 3.32 5.28 0.10
C ALA A 27 3.13 4.20 1.17
N ASN A 28 3.46 2.96 0.83
CA ASN A 28 3.38 1.86 1.78
C ASN A 28 4.67 1.07 1.78
N THR A 29 5.33 1.13 2.92
CA THR A 29 6.56 0.40 3.21
C THR A 29 6.21 -0.93 3.83
N PHE A 30 6.86 -2.00 3.39
CA PHE A 30 6.75 -3.34 3.94
C PHE A 30 8.08 -3.74 4.54
N PHE A 31 8.06 -4.24 5.78
CA PHE A 31 9.11 -5.13 6.27
C PHE A 31 8.80 -6.54 5.78
N VAL A 32 9.71 -7.11 5.00
CA VAL A 32 9.58 -8.46 4.45
C VAL A 32 10.76 -9.30 4.94
N PRO A 33 10.53 -10.33 5.79
CA PRO A 33 11.57 -11.27 6.17
C PRO A 33 12.30 -11.82 4.95
N LYS A 34 13.62 -12.07 5.04
CA LYS A 34 14.41 -12.53 3.88
C LYS A 34 13.84 -13.83 3.30
N GLU A 35 13.39 -14.71 4.19
CA GLU A 35 12.75 -16.00 3.94
C GLU A 35 11.41 -15.86 3.21
N ARG A 36 10.79 -14.67 3.25
CA ARG A 36 9.49 -14.37 2.63
C ARG A 36 9.60 -13.62 1.32
N THR A 37 10.79 -13.13 0.95
CA THR A 37 10.97 -12.22 -0.20
C THR A 37 10.48 -12.84 -1.51
N GLU A 38 10.79 -14.11 -1.77
CA GLU A 38 10.36 -14.80 -2.98
C GLU A 38 8.85 -15.02 -3.05
N ALA A 39 8.21 -15.29 -1.91
CA ALA A 39 6.76 -15.47 -1.81
C ALA A 39 5.99 -14.13 -1.83
N PHE A 40 6.57 -13.05 -1.31
CA PHE A 40 5.93 -11.74 -1.22
C PHE A 40 5.63 -11.13 -2.60
N LEU A 41 6.60 -11.15 -3.52
CA LEU A 41 6.45 -10.47 -4.81
C LEU A 41 5.29 -11.00 -5.66
N PRO A 42 5.06 -12.33 -5.78
CA PRO A 42 3.87 -12.86 -6.45
C PRO A 42 2.55 -12.43 -5.80
N LEU A 43 2.45 -12.43 -4.46
CA LEU A 43 1.25 -11.96 -3.75
C LEU A 43 0.99 -10.48 -4.04
N PHE A 44 2.04 -9.67 -3.89
CA PHE A 44 1.97 -8.23 -4.14
C PHE A 44 1.61 -7.92 -5.59
N ARG A 45 2.16 -8.65 -6.57
CA ARG A 45 1.80 -8.48 -7.99
C ARG A 45 0.31 -8.67 -8.22
N ARG A 46 -0.30 -9.72 -7.67
CA ARG A 46 -1.76 -9.93 -7.81
C ARG A 46 -2.55 -8.77 -7.22
N GLN A 47 -2.20 -8.34 -6.01
CA GLN A 47 -2.83 -7.18 -5.37
C GLN A 47 -2.64 -5.91 -6.23
N ALA A 48 -1.45 -5.69 -6.79
CA ALA A 48 -1.16 -4.54 -7.63
C ALA A 48 -1.95 -4.56 -8.96
N GLU A 49 -2.10 -5.71 -9.61
CA GLU A 49 -2.92 -5.84 -10.82
C GLU A 49 -4.39 -5.54 -10.53
N TYR A 50 -4.92 -6.02 -9.40
CA TYR A 50 -6.26 -5.63 -8.96
C TYR A 50 -6.39 -4.12 -8.78
N MET A 51 -5.43 -3.50 -8.08
CA MET A 51 -5.42 -2.07 -7.79
C MET A 51 -5.31 -1.22 -9.05
N LYS A 52 -4.49 -1.63 -10.02
CA LYS A 52 -4.34 -0.98 -11.33
C LYS A 52 -5.63 -0.94 -12.14
N ALA A 53 -6.50 -1.93 -11.96
CA ALA A 53 -7.77 -2.02 -12.66
C ALA A 53 -8.89 -1.18 -12.03
N GLN A 54 -8.64 -0.56 -10.87
CA GLN A 54 -9.68 0.21 -10.17
C GLN A 54 -9.82 1.62 -10.75
N PRO A 55 -11.05 2.18 -10.77
CA PRO A 55 -11.27 3.57 -11.12
C PRO A 55 -10.44 4.52 -10.23
N GLY A 56 -9.85 5.56 -10.83
CA GLY A 56 -9.04 6.55 -10.14
C GLY A 56 -7.60 6.12 -9.82
N PHE A 57 -7.18 4.92 -10.23
CA PHE A 57 -5.77 4.54 -10.21
C PHE A 57 -4.98 5.31 -11.28
N VAL A 58 -3.80 5.83 -10.93
CA VAL A 58 -2.93 6.56 -11.87
C VAL A 58 -1.65 5.78 -12.15
N SER A 59 -0.90 5.41 -11.10
CA SER A 59 0.36 4.67 -11.28
C SER A 59 0.77 3.92 -10.02
N LEU A 60 1.66 2.93 -10.17
CA LEU A 60 2.29 2.22 -9.06
C LEU A 60 3.73 1.88 -9.42
N ARG A 61 4.64 2.12 -8.48
CA ARG A 61 6.04 1.69 -8.57
C ARG A 61 6.47 1.03 -7.28
N MET A 62 7.00 -0.19 -7.39
CA MET A 62 7.64 -0.91 -6.29
C MET A 62 9.13 -0.59 -6.24
N HIS A 63 9.66 -0.40 -5.04
CA HIS A 63 11.05 -0.13 -4.74
C HIS A 63 11.55 -1.17 -3.74
N LYS A 64 12.77 -1.65 -3.94
CA LYS A 64 13.45 -2.54 -3.01
C LYS A 64 14.51 -1.75 -2.25
N GLY A 65 14.61 -1.98 -0.95
CA GLY A 65 15.67 -1.42 -0.12
C GLY A 65 17.06 -1.83 -0.60
N THR A 66 18.01 -0.90 -0.52
CA THR A 66 19.41 -1.13 -0.91
C THR A 66 20.23 -1.61 0.30
N ALA A 67 21.52 -1.88 0.10
CA ALA A 67 22.47 -2.24 1.17
C ALA A 67 22.01 -3.43 2.07
N GLY A 68 21.33 -4.41 1.49
CA GLY A 68 20.87 -5.60 2.21
C GLY A 68 19.62 -5.41 3.07
N SER A 69 18.95 -4.25 2.96
CA SER A 69 17.68 -3.97 3.64
C SER A 69 16.58 -4.97 3.28
N GLN A 70 15.73 -5.26 4.26
CA GLN A 70 14.53 -6.10 4.15
C GLN A 70 13.26 -5.29 3.84
N LEU A 71 13.42 -4.00 3.58
CA LEU A 71 12.31 -3.13 3.26
C LEU A 71 11.98 -3.17 1.77
N MET A 72 10.69 -3.13 1.48
CA MET A 72 10.15 -2.81 0.17
C MET A 72 9.20 -1.64 0.31
N MET A 73 9.06 -0.80 -0.71
CA MET A 73 8.14 0.33 -0.67
C MET A 73 7.44 0.47 -2.01
N ASN A 74 6.11 0.47 -2.00
CA ASN A 74 5.38 0.91 -3.17
C ASN A 74 4.94 2.37 -3.01
N VAL A 75 4.99 3.09 -4.12
CA VAL A 75 4.46 4.44 -4.28
C VAL A 75 3.38 4.33 -5.34
N ALA A 76 2.13 4.52 -4.93
CA ALA A 76 0.96 4.45 -5.82
C ALA A 76 0.25 5.81 -5.86
N VAL A 77 0.07 6.35 -7.06
CA VAL A 77 -0.66 7.60 -7.29
C VAL A 77 -2.12 7.28 -7.59
N TRP A 78 -3.03 8.00 -6.95
CA TRP A 78 -4.47 7.92 -7.18
C TRP A 78 -5.04 9.32 -7.36
N GLU A 79 -6.15 9.39 -8.10
CA GLU A 79 -6.87 10.64 -8.33
C GLU A 79 -7.44 11.22 -7.03
N SER A 80 -7.82 10.36 -6.07
CA SER A 80 -8.37 10.81 -4.78
C SER A 80 -8.29 9.77 -3.67
N THR A 81 -8.43 10.22 -2.42
CA THR A 81 -8.62 9.35 -1.24
C THR A 81 -9.88 8.49 -1.35
N GLN A 82 -10.97 9.00 -1.96
CA GLN A 82 -12.20 8.24 -2.14
C GLN A 82 -12.01 7.06 -3.10
N ALA A 83 -11.35 7.27 -4.24
CA ALA A 83 -11.04 6.21 -5.20
C ALA A 83 -10.23 5.09 -4.53
N LEU A 84 -9.21 5.48 -3.76
CA LEU A 84 -8.39 4.56 -2.98
C LEU A 84 -9.22 3.79 -1.93
N ALA A 85 -10.05 4.50 -1.16
CA ALA A 85 -10.89 3.89 -0.12
C ALA A 85 -11.89 2.89 -0.70
N THR A 86 -12.50 3.18 -1.85
CA THR A 86 -13.40 2.26 -2.56
C THR A 86 -12.67 1.00 -2.99
N ALA A 87 -11.48 1.12 -3.59
CA ALA A 87 -10.64 -0.01 -3.99
C ALA A 87 -10.25 -0.89 -2.79
N PHE A 88 -9.78 -0.27 -1.70
CA PHE A 88 -9.39 -0.97 -0.48
C PHE A 88 -10.57 -1.63 0.24
N GLY A 89 -11.76 -1.02 0.21
CA GLY A 89 -12.96 -1.52 0.87
C GLY A 89 -13.59 -2.73 0.17
N SER A 90 -13.11 -3.13 -1.00
CA SER A 90 -13.72 -4.23 -1.75
C SER A 90 -13.47 -5.59 -1.07
N PRO A 91 -14.46 -6.51 -1.08
CA PRO A 91 -14.27 -7.86 -0.55
C PRO A 91 -13.15 -8.64 -1.26
N GLU A 92 -12.91 -8.35 -2.55
CA GLU A 92 -11.84 -8.99 -3.32
C GLU A 92 -10.46 -8.56 -2.83
N PHE A 93 -10.26 -7.24 -2.62
CA PHE A 93 -9.03 -6.72 -2.05
C PHE A 93 -8.77 -7.27 -0.65
N GLN A 94 -9.80 -7.31 0.20
CA GLN A 94 -9.69 -7.84 1.56
C GLN A 94 -9.27 -9.32 1.58
N ARG A 95 -9.77 -10.14 0.65
CA ARG A 95 -9.32 -11.53 0.49
C ARG A 95 -7.84 -11.61 0.10
N MET A 96 -7.40 -10.85 -0.90
CA MET A 96 -5.99 -10.81 -1.30
C MET A 96 -5.08 -10.30 -0.19
N ALA A 97 -5.49 -9.28 0.57
CA ALA A 97 -4.73 -8.75 1.71
C ALA A 97 -4.59 -9.79 2.83
N ALA A 98 -5.57 -10.67 3.01
CA ALA A 98 -5.52 -11.73 4.00
C ALA A 98 -4.48 -12.83 3.69
N GLU A 99 -4.09 -13.00 2.43
CA GLU A 99 -3.11 -14.00 1.97
C GLU A 99 -1.67 -13.71 2.43
N PHE A 100 -1.36 -12.45 2.78
CA PHE A 100 -0.02 -12.13 3.26
C PHE A 100 0.26 -12.77 4.64
N PRO A 101 1.45 -13.36 4.84
CA PRO A 101 1.90 -13.83 6.15
C PRO A 101 1.87 -12.73 7.22
N ASP A 102 1.68 -13.12 8.48
CA ASP A 102 1.62 -12.22 9.64
C ASP A 102 2.98 -11.67 10.08
N ASP A 103 4.07 -12.32 9.67
CA ASP A 103 5.46 -11.85 9.85
C ASP A 103 5.88 -10.75 8.86
N ILE A 104 5.00 -10.36 7.94
CA ILE A 104 5.14 -9.18 7.10
C ILE A 104 4.45 -8.00 7.78
N VAL A 105 5.14 -6.87 7.86
CA VAL A 105 4.59 -5.64 8.45
C VAL A 105 4.43 -4.58 7.38
N SER A 106 3.26 -3.97 7.28
CA SER A 106 2.92 -2.91 6.34
C SER A 106 2.77 -1.58 7.08
N TYR A 107 3.36 -0.53 6.53
CA TYR A 107 3.36 0.84 7.02
C TYR A 107 2.78 1.80 5.97
N PRO A 108 1.45 1.77 5.73
CA PRO A 108 0.83 2.62 4.73
C PRO A 108 0.57 4.03 5.26
N HIS A 109 0.71 5.02 4.37
CA HIS A 109 0.30 6.39 4.62
C HIS A 109 -0.03 7.10 3.29
N ILE A 110 -1.00 8.00 3.32
CA ILE A 110 -1.44 8.79 2.17
C ILE A 110 -0.87 10.20 2.30
N PHE A 111 -0.29 10.70 1.23
CA PHE A 111 0.32 12.01 1.14
C PHE A 111 -0.34 12.82 0.02
N GLU A 112 -0.37 14.13 0.16
CA GLU A 112 -0.64 15.06 -0.94
C GLU A 112 0.70 15.56 -1.50
N PRO A 113 0.81 15.77 -2.82
CA PRO A 113 1.99 16.40 -3.40
C PRO A 113 2.06 17.87 -2.96
N VAL A 114 3.28 18.35 -2.73
CA VAL A 114 3.58 19.75 -2.44
C VAL A 114 4.72 20.21 -3.34
N ASP A 115 4.61 21.42 -3.88
CA ASP A 115 5.69 22.06 -4.62
C ASP A 115 6.75 22.59 -3.64
N VAL A 116 8.03 22.52 -4.03
CA VAL A 116 9.19 22.93 -3.22
C VAL A 116 10.10 23.89 -3.98
#